data_AF-A0A936JGE7-F1
#
_entry.id   AF-A0A936JGE7-F1
#
_cell.length_a   1.000
_cell.length_b   1.000
_cell.length_c   1.000
_cell.angle_alpha   90.00
_cell.angle_beta   90.00
_cell.angle_gamma   90.00
#
_symmetry.space_group_name_H-M   'P 1'
#
loop_
_entity.id
_entity.type
_entity.pdbx_description
1 polymer ?
#
loop_
_entity_poly.entity_id
_entity_poly.type
_entity_poly.pdbx_seq_one_letter_code
_entity_poly.pdbx_strand_id
1 'polypeptide(L)'
;MHAQQSAAAEDFARLATHRRALPAMSALSACESLEARANDMEKEIERLLVELPAVTEEVQRRNSDILTAKNALAAAQGTLDSITPSIDATIEFDKLISHLLAKLPTLEKEKIAAESNLKNSQEVQRKTSQELEKIKHTSHELHQWLQSHERDAELEGAIGVLTGALQEFDDAVKHEALKKLDVEKNTLHLAEMQASLTAARTLAQEKQNLAIQLHEQMTAKDRELTAILTTSTLESLAESLALYHERHAHHGRLLDLATQFQAKTERRAVLREEFRIGQERRIILTQEIADHTAKIEAGTTHLDALRMILDLQKRIQNYEQARGELVSGEACPLCGATHHPFVDHYESKTSTAEQDVKAQETLLKNLDLKRREFESESASLNAAQLAREDEGKRISADVQSLENSFAATAKLAEVTLTIDAIDALRELMQAYENNGKALAEQKTKADALKKQWELLRESHQQAEKAFEMSQNDAEKLALKTADLASNAERLATEYTAALTERERRKALLDSMIEQFSIANQANP
;
A
#
# COMPACT_ATOMS: atom_id res chain seq x y z
N MET A 1 -30.44 20.30 91.09
CA MET A 1 -30.15 21.40 90.15
C MET A 1 -28.74 21.35 89.54
N HIS A 2 -27.69 20.89 90.23
CA HIS A 2 -26.33 20.88 89.66
C HIS A 2 -26.06 19.86 88.54
N ALA A 3 -26.76 18.71 88.49
CA ALA A 3 -26.60 17.72 87.43
C ALA A 3 -27.13 18.20 86.06
N GLN A 4 -28.16 19.05 86.04
CA GLN A 4 -28.70 19.63 84.79
C GLN A 4 -27.82 20.76 84.23
N GLN A 5 -27.04 21.45 85.06
CA GLN A 5 -26.12 22.50 84.61
C GLN A 5 -24.82 21.94 84.00
N SER A 6 -24.33 20.80 84.50
CA SER A 6 -23.17 20.09 83.96
C SER A 6 -23.42 19.55 82.55
N ALA A 7 -24.58 18.89 82.34
CA ALA A 7 -24.96 18.37 81.03
C ALA A 7 -25.16 19.50 80.00
N ALA A 8 -25.79 20.61 80.42
CA ALA A 8 -25.94 21.78 79.57
C ALA A 8 -24.60 22.41 79.17
N ALA A 9 -23.61 22.43 80.07
CA ALA A 9 -22.27 22.97 79.77
C ALA A 9 -21.50 22.11 78.75
N GLU A 10 -21.62 20.78 78.81
CA GLU A 10 -21.09 19.87 77.79
C GLU A 10 -21.78 20.07 76.43
N ASP A 11 -23.10 20.23 76.44
CA ASP A 11 -23.85 20.51 75.21
C ASP A 11 -23.49 21.87 74.60
N PHE A 12 -23.25 22.90 75.41
CA PHE A 12 -22.75 24.20 74.93
C PHE A 12 -21.32 24.12 74.40
N ALA A 13 -20.45 23.32 75.00
CA ALA A 13 -19.10 23.09 74.50
C ALA A 13 -19.11 22.37 73.15
N ARG A 14 -19.99 21.36 72.99
CA ARG A 14 -20.27 20.70 71.71
C ARG A 14 -20.82 21.68 70.66
N LEU A 15 -21.76 22.55 71.05
CA LEU A 15 -22.32 23.58 70.17
C LEU A 15 -21.27 24.61 69.73
N ALA A 16 -20.35 24.99 70.62
CA ALA A 16 -19.26 25.90 70.32
C ALA A 16 -18.22 25.28 69.37
N THR A 17 -17.92 23.99 69.53
CA THR A 17 -17.08 23.24 68.57
C THR A 17 -17.77 23.11 67.21
N HIS A 18 -19.07 22.82 67.20
CA HIS A 18 -19.87 22.75 65.96
C HIS A 18 -19.93 24.12 65.24
N ARG A 19 -20.02 25.22 65.99
CA ARG A 19 -19.95 26.60 65.45
C ARG A 19 -18.58 26.96 64.88
N ARG A 20 -17.49 26.46 65.48
CA ARG A 20 -16.13 26.64 64.93
C ARG A 20 -15.86 25.79 63.69
N ALA A 21 -16.51 24.62 63.57
CA ALA A 21 -16.37 23.73 62.43
C ALA A 21 -17.26 24.13 61.22
N LEU A 22 -18.33 24.90 61.45
CA LEU A 22 -19.29 25.34 60.43
C LEU A 22 -18.63 26.00 59.19
N PRO A 23 -17.63 26.89 59.30
CA PRO A 23 -16.92 27.45 58.15
C PRO A 23 -16.06 26.43 57.40
N ALA A 24 -15.58 25.38 58.08
CA ALA A 24 -14.75 24.33 57.50
C ALA A 24 -15.60 23.22 56.84
N MET A 25 -16.88 23.08 57.20
CA MET A 25 -17.79 22.09 56.58
C MET A 25 -17.99 22.35 55.09
N SER A 26 -18.07 23.61 54.65
CA SER A 26 -18.22 23.92 53.21
C SER A 26 -16.95 23.60 52.42
N ALA A 27 -15.78 23.83 53.01
CA ALA A 27 -14.49 23.45 52.44
C ALA A 27 -14.30 21.93 52.39
N LEU A 28 -14.74 21.22 53.45
CA LEU A 28 -14.72 19.76 53.50
C LEU A 28 -15.66 19.16 52.45
N SER A 29 -16.89 19.65 52.34
CA SER A 29 -17.83 19.19 51.30
C SER A 29 -17.32 19.49 49.89
N ALA A 30 -16.60 20.60 49.71
CA ALA A 30 -15.94 20.91 48.44
C ALA A 30 -14.81 19.92 48.13
N CYS A 31 -13.98 19.57 49.12
CA CYS A 31 -12.94 18.55 48.96
C CYS A 31 -13.53 17.17 48.66
N GLU A 32 -14.56 16.75 49.39
CA GLU A 32 -15.28 15.49 49.14
C GLU A 32 -15.89 15.48 47.73
N SER A 33 -16.44 16.60 47.26
CA SER A 33 -16.96 16.72 45.89
C SER A 33 -15.87 16.64 44.82
N LEU A 34 -14.67 17.15 45.12
CA LEU A 34 -13.52 17.10 44.23
C LEU A 34 -12.89 15.71 44.20
N GLU A 35 -12.80 15.01 45.34
CA GLU A 35 -12.40 13.61 45.42
C GLU A 35 -13.39 12.70 44.68
N ALA A 36 -14.70 12.93 44.84
CA ALA A 36 -15.72 12.21 44.08
C ALA A 36 -15.55 12.42 42.57
N ARG A 37 -15.32 13.67 42.12
CA ARG A 37 -15.01 13.96 40.70
C ARG A 37 -13.70 13.34 40.23
N ALA A 38 -12.66 13.32 41.06
CA ALA A 38 -11.38 12.72 40.72
C ALA A 38 -11.53 11.20 40.54
N ASN A 39 -12.24 10.53 41.45
CA ASN A 39 -12.55 9.10 41.35
C ASN A 39 -13.43 8.78 40.13
N ASP A 40 -14.41 9.62 39.80
CA ASP A 40 -15.22 9.44 38.59
C ASP A 40 -14.37 9.62 37.32
N MET A 41 -13.43 10.58 37.32
CA MET A 41 -12.49 10.77 36.22
C MET A 41 -11.50 9.61 36.08
N GLU A 42 -10.99 9.06 37.18
CA GLU A 42 -10.11 7.87 37.14
C GLU A 42 -10.83 6.66 36.57
N LYS A 43 -12.09 6.41 36.99
CA LYS A 43 -12.91 5.33 36.42
C LYS A 43 -13.17 5.53 34.93
N GLU A 44 -13.39 6.77 34.49
CA GLU A 44 -13.58 7.07 33.07
C GLU A 44 -12.27 6.88 32.27
N ILE A 45 -11.12 7.22 32.85
CA ILE A 45 -9.81 6.96 32.24
C ILE A 45 -9.56 5.46 32.14
N GLU A 46 -9.83 4.67 33.18
CA GLU A 46 -9.70 3.21 33.15
C GLU A 46 -10.63 2.60 32.09
N ARG A 47 -11.88 3.07 32.00
CA ARG A 47 -12.83 2.65 30.97
C ARG A 47 -12.29 2.94 29.57
N LEU A 48 -11.80 4.16 29.32
CA LEU A 48 -11.25 4.55 28.04
C LEU A 48 -9.96 3.78 27.70
N LEU A 49 -9.11 3.47 28.68
CA LEU A 49 -7.90 2.66 28.48
C LEU A 49 -8.22 1.21 28.10
N VAL A 50 -9.36 0.68 28.53
CA VAL A 50 -9.86 -0.64 28.12
C VAL A 50 -10.53 -0.61 26.74
N GLU A 51 -11.23 0.49 26.39
CA GLU A 51 -11.90 0.65 25.10
C GLU A 51 -10.91 1.00 23.96
N LEU A 52 -9.83 1.74 24.24
CA LEU A 52 -8.87 2.21 23.24
C LEU A 52 -8.22 1.08 22.40
N PRO A 53 -7.76 -0.04 22.99
CA PRO A 53 -7.17 -1.14 22.25
C PRO A 53 -8.16 -1.78 21.26
N ALA A 54 -9.41 -1.98 21.69
CA ALA A 54 -10.46 -2.55 20.84
C ALA A 54 -10.77 -1.66 19.64
N VAL A 55 -10.89 -0.34 19.86
CA VAL A 55 -11.09 0.64 18.78
C VAL A 55 -9.88 0.70 17.85
N THR A 56 -8.66 0.61 18.40
CA THR A 56 -7.41 0.61 17.61
C THR A 56 -7.32 -0.63 16.73
N GLU A 57 -7.67 -1.80 17.26
CA GLU A 57 -7.69 -3.07 16.53
C GLU A 57 -8.75 -3.05 15.42
N GLU A 58 -9.93 -2.48 15.69
CA GLU A 58 -10.96 -2.30 14.67
C GLU A 58 -10.53 -1.33 13.56
N VAL A 59 -9.87 -0.21 13.90
CA VAL A 59 -9.32 0.72 12.89
C VAL A 59 -8.25 0.04 12.04
N GLN A 60 -7.35 -0.74 12.64
CA GLN A 60 -6.34 -1.52 11.90
C GLN A 60 -6.96 -2.53 10.95
N ARG A 61 -7.99 -3.25 11.42
CA ARG A 61 -8.75 -4.20 10.59
C ARG A 61 -9.42 -3.50 9.42
N ARG A 62 -10.12 -2.38 9.66
CA ARG A 62 -10.78 -1.60 8.60
C ARG A 62 -9.77 -1.06 7.58
N ASN A 63 -8.59 -0.63 8.03
CA ASN A 63 -7.52 -0.19 7.11
C ASN A 63 -7.00 -1.33 6.24
N SER A 64 -6.84 -2.54 6.80
CA SER A 64 -6.52 -3.74 6.03
C SER A 64 -7.60 -4.07 4.99
N ASP A 65 -8.87 -4.02 5.38
CA ASP A 65 -10.00 -4.27 4.47
C ASP A 65 -10.02 -3.25 3.31
N ILE A 66 -9.80 -1.96 3.61
CA ILE A 66 -9.70 -0.90 2.59
C ILE A 66 -8.54 -1.14 1.63
N LEU A 67 -7.37 -1.56 2.13
CA LEU A 67 -6.21 -1.85 1.29
C LEU A 67 -6.50 -3.03 0.36
N THR A 68 -7.13 -4.07 0.90
CA THR A 68 -7.53 -5.27 0.14
C THR A 68 -8.54 -4.91 -0.95
N ALA A 69 -9.55 -4.09 -0.62
CA ALA A 69 -10.54 -3.61 -1.58
C ALA A 69 -9.91 -2.72 -2.67
N LYS A 70 -8.95 -1.84 -2.33
CA LYS A 70 -8.21 -1.04 -3.32
C LYS A 70 -7.41 -1.91 -4.29
N ASN A 71 -6.74 -2.94 -3.79
CA ASN A 71 -5.98 -3.87 -4.62
C ASN A 71 -6.92 -4.67 -5.55
N ALA A 72 -8.06 -5.12 -5.03
CA ALA A 72 -9.07 -5.81 -5.84
C ALA A 72 -9.66 -4.90 -6.94
N LEU A 73 -9.92 -3.63 -6.61
CA LEU A 73 -10.37 -2.63 -7.59
C LEU A 73 -9.32 -2.42 -8.68
N ALA A 74 -8.06 -2.23 -8.31
CA ALA A 74 -6.96 -2.05 -9.27
C ALA A 74 -6.79 -3.27 -10.18
N ALA A 75 -6.92 -4.48 -9.64
CA ALA A 75 -6.88 -5.71 -10.43
C ALA A 75 -8.07 -5.82 -11.40
N ALA A 76 -9.27 -5.46 -10.95
CA ALA A 76 -10.46 -5.42 -11.80
C ALA A 76 -10.33 -4.37 -12.92
N GLN A 77 -9.76 -3.20 -12.62
CA GLN A 77 -9.48 -2.17 -13.61
C GLN A 77 -8.45 -2.63 -14.63
N GLY A 78 -7.35 -3.24 -14.19
CA GLY A 78 -6.35 -3.81 -15.11
C GLY A 78 -6.95 -4.90 -16.01
N THR A 79 -7.90 -5.68 -15.49
CA THR A 79 -8.64 -6.67 -16.30
C THR A 79 -9.53 -5.98 -17.34
N LEU A 80 -10.26 -4.93 -16.94
CA LEU A 80 -11.09 -4.12 -17.84
C LEU A 80 -10.26 -3.48 -18.95
N ASP A 81 -9.11 -2.89 -18.61
CA ASP A 81 -8.18 -2.25 -19.54
C ASP A 81 -7.61 -3.27 -20.53
N SER A 82 -7.40 -4.53 -20.09
CA SER A 82 -6.93 -5.61 -20.97
C SER A 82 -8.00 -6.13 -21.94
N ILE A 83 -9.28 -6.10 -21.55
CA ILE A 83 -10.39 -6.63 -22.34
C ILE A 83 -10.94 -5.58 -23.31
N THR A 84 -10.89 -4.29 -22.96
CA THR A 84 -11.41 -3.18 -23.78
C THR A 84 -10.91 -3.20 -25.24
N PRO A 85 -9.62 -3.43 -25.54
CA PRO A 85 -9.14 -3.54 -26.92
C PRO A 85 -9.76 -4.70 -27.72
N SER A 86 -10.09 -5.80 -27.05
CA SER A 86 -10.74 -6.96 -27.70
C SER A 86 -12.21 -6.67 -28.00
N ILE A 87 -12.90 -5.91 -27.13
CA ILE A 87 -14.26 -5.43 -27.38
C ILE A 87 -14.26 -4.46 -28.56
N ASP A 88 -13.34 -3.51 -28.60
CA ASP A 88 -13.20 -2.56 -29.72
C ASP A 88 -12.91 -3.28 -31.04
N ALA A 89 -12.03 -4.29 -31.03
CA ALA A 89 -11.78 -5.13 -32.20
C ALA A 89 -13.03 -5.88 -32.67
N THR A 90 -13.84 -6.38 -31.73
CA THR A 90 -15.11 -7.07 -32.05
C THR A 90 -16.11 -6.11 -32.72
N ILE A 91 -16.19 -4.87 -32.25
CA ILE A 91 -17.03 -3.83 -32.85
C ILE A 91 -16.57 -3.50 -34.28
N GLU A 92 -15.25 -3.42 -34.52
CA GLU A 92 -14.71 -3.21 -35.87
C GLU A 92 -14.99 -4.40 -36.80
N PHE A 93 -14.93 -5.63 -36.29
CA PHE A 93 -15.33 -6.81 -37.06
C PHE A 93 -16.83 -6.81 -37.41
N ASP A 94 -17.71 -6.40 -36.50
CA ASP A 94 -19.15 -6.28 -36.79
C ASP A 94 -19.45 -5.20 -37.84
N LYS A 95 -18.71 -4.09 -37.82
CA LYS A 95 -18.77 -3.07 -38.89
C LYS A 95 -18.33 -3.65 -40.23
N LEU A 96 -17.23 -4.41 -40.25
CA LEU A 96 -16.73 -5.07 -41.46
C LEU A 96 -17.74 -6.08 -42.01
N ILE A 97 -18.31 -6.92 -41.14
CA ILE A 97 -19.34 -7.90 -41.52
C ILE A 97 -20.57 -7.18 -42.08
N SER A 98 -21.04 -6.13 -41.44
CA SER A 98 -22.17 -5.33 -41.93
C SER A 98 -21.90 -4.72 -43.30
N HIS A 99 -20.68 -4.21 -43.52
CA HIS A 99 -20.25 -3.68 -44.82
C HIS A 99 -20.19 -4.76 -45.90
N LEU A 100 -19.68 -5.94 -45.57
CA LEU A 100 -19.63 -7.08 -46.49
C LEU A 100 -21.03 -7.61 -46.83
N LEU A 101 -21.92 -7.68 -45.84
CA LEU A 101 -23.33 -8.04 -46.03
C LEU A 101 -24.07 -7.02 -46.91
N ALA A 102 -23.75 -5.72 -46.79
CA ALA A 102 -24.32 -4.69 -47.64
C ALA A 102 -23.82 -4.77 -49.11
N LYS A 103 -22.60 -5.30 -49.34
CA LYS A 103 -22.03 -5.48 -50.69
C LYS A 103 -22.49 -6.75 -51.40
N LEU A 104 -22.94 -7.76 -50.67
CA LEU A 104 -23.41 -9.04 -51.22
C LEU A 104 -24.50 -8.89 -52.29
N PRO A 105 -25.57 -8.09 -52.09
CA PRO A 105 -26.62 -7.93 -53.10
C PRO A 105 -26.14 -7.29 -54.41
N THR A 106 -25.16 -6.39 -54.35
CA THR A 106 -24.55 -5.79 -55.55
C THR A 106 -23.71 -6.80 -56.31
N LEU A 107 -22.87 -7.57 -55.62
CA LEU A 107 -22.08 -8.63 -56.24
C LEU A 107 -22.96 -9.73 -56.85
N GLU A 108 -24.09 -10.04 -56.21
CA GLU A 108 -25.05 -11.03 -56.70
C GLU A 108 -25.79 -10.51 -57.94
N LYS A 109 -26.12 -9.21 -58.00
CA LYS A 109 -26.62 -8.56 -59.22
C LYS A 109 -25.59 -8.55 -60.35
N GLU A 110 -24.33 -8.27 -60.05
CA GLU A 110 -23.24 -8.29 -61.02
C GLU A 110 -23.00 -9.70 -61.57
N LYS A 111 -23.07 -10.73 -60.71
CA LYS A 111 -23.02 -12.14 -61.12
C LYS A 111 -24.18 -12.48 -62.06
N ILE A 112 -25.42 -12.14 -61.72
CA ILE A 112 -26.59 -12.39 -62.57
C ILE A 112 -26.46 -11.65 -63.92
N ALA A 113 -25.96 -10.42 -63.91
CA ALA A 113 -25.71 -9.66 -65.13
C ALA A 113 -24.61 -10.30 -66.00
N ALA A 114 -23.53 -10.77 -65.37
CA ALA A 114 -22.45 -11.47 -66.06
C ALA A 114 -22.92 -12.82 -66.65
N GLU A 115 -23.73 -13.59 -65.92
CA GLU A 115 -24.33 -14.85 -66.41
C GLU A 115 -25.30 -14.60 -67.58
N SER A 116 -26.10 -13.53 -67.53
CA SER A 116 -26.95 -13.10 -68.63
C SER A 116 -26.14 -12.69 -69.87
N ASN A 117 -25.07 -11.93 -69.67
CA ASN A 117 -24.15 -11.53 -70.75
C ASN A 117 -23.44 -12.74 -71.36
N LEU A 118 -23.00 -13.71 -70.55
CA LEU A 118 -22.40 -14.94 -71.03
C LEU A 118 -23.39 -15.75 -71.88
N LYS A 119 -24.64 -15.88 -71.42
CA LYS A 119 -25.69 -16.58 -72.16
C LYS A 119 -26.04 -15.88 -73.48
N ASN A 120 -26.11 -14.55 -73.48
CA ASN A 120 -26.32 -13.77 -74.71
C ASN A 120 -25.14 -13.91 -75.67
N SER A 121 -23.90 -13.90 -75.15
CA SER A 121 -22.70 -14.07 -75.98
C SER A 121 -22.63 -15.48 -76.58
N GLN A 122 -23.00 -16.52 -75.82
CA GLN A 122 -23.14 -17.89 -76.31
C GLN A 122 -24.24 -18.03 -77.37
N GLU A 123 -25.38 -17.35 -77.21
CA GLU A 123 -26.47 -17.38 -78.20
C GLU A 123 -26.10 -16.62 -79.48
N VAL A 124 -25.38 -15.49 -79.36
CA VAL A 124 -24.78 -14.80 -80.50
C VAL A 124 -23.79 -15.72 -81.20
N GLN A 125 -22.85 -16.33 -80.48
CA GLN A 125 -21.88 -17.28 -81.04
C GLN A 125 -22.58 -18.45 -81.75
N ARG A 126 -23.67 -18.97 -81.18
CA ARG A 126 -24.48 -20.04 -81.79
C ARG A 126 -25.16 -19.57 -83.08
N LYS A 127 -25.76 -18.37 -83.09
CA LYS A 127 -26.36 -17.77 -84.28
C LYS A 127 -25.32 -17.49 -85.36
N THR A 128 -24.17 -16.92 -85.01
CA THR A 128 -23.07 -16.68 -85.95
C THR A 128 -22.54 -18.00 -86.49
N SER A 129 -22.44 -19.05 -85.68
CA SER A 129 -22.06 -20.40 -86.15
C SER A 129 -23.11 -21.00 -87.10
N GLN A 130 -24.40 -20.78 -86.85
CA GLN A 130 -25.48 -21.20 -87.76
C GLN A 130 -25.50 -20.40 -89.06
N GLU A 131 -25.21 -19.10 -89.01
CA GLU A 131 -25.03 -18.27 -90.21
C GLU A 131 -23.79 -18.68 -90.99
N LEU A 132 -22.71 -19.06 -90.31
CA LEU A 132 -21.49 -19.55 -90.93
C LEU A 132 -21.71 -20.91 -91.61
N GLU A 133 -22.52 -21.80 -91.02
CA GLU A 133 -22.96 -23.03 -91.69
C GLU A 133 -23.92 -22.77 -92.87
N LYS A 134 -24.79 -21.74 -92.78
CA LYS A 134 -25.60 -21.30 -93.94
C LYS A 134 -24.74 -20.73 -95.06
N ILE A 135 -23.70 -19.96 -94.72
CA ILE A 135 -22.74 -19.41 -95.68
C ILE A 135 -21.87 -20.52 -96.29
N LYS A 136 -21.52 -21.56 -95.53
CA LYS A 136 -20.89 -22.77 -96.08
C LYS A 136 -21.83 -23.54 -97.01
N HIS A 137 -23.12 -23.61 -96.69
CA HIS A 137 -24.11 -24.25 -97.55
C HIS A 137 -24.34 -23.46 -98.84
N THR A 138 -24.46 -22.13 -98.78
CA THR A 138 -24.55 -21.29 -99.98
C THR A 138 -23.24 -21.23 -100.76
N SER A 139 -22.08 -21.33 -100.09
CA SER A 139 -20.78 -21.51 -100.74
C SER A 139 -20.70 -22.85 -101.47
N HIS A 140 -21.29 -23.92 -100.91
CA HIS A 140 -21.40 -25.24 -101.55
C HIS A 140 -22.40 -25.23 -102.73
N GLU A 141 -23.52 -24.51 -102.63
CA GLU A 141 -24.47 -24.29 -103.73
C GLU A 141 -23.88 -23.42 -104.85
N LEU A 142 -23.07 -22.40 -104.51
CA LEU A 142 -22.30 -21.60 -105.48
C LEU A 142 -21.20 -22.42 -106.15
N HIS A 143 -20.57 -23.36 -105.43
CA HIS A 143 -19.61 -24.32 -106.00
C HIS A 143 -20.31 -25.31 -106.96
N GLN A 144 -21.52 -25.75 -106.64
CA GLN A 144 -22.34 -26.61 -107.52
C GLN A 144 -22.88 -25.87 -108.75
N TRP A 145 -23.13 -24.56 -108.64
CA TRP A 145 -23.52 -23.70 -109.77
C TRP A 145 -22.33 -23.37 -110.70
N LEU A 146 -21.13 -23.22 -110.13
CA LEU A 146 -19.88 -23.07 -110.89
C LEU A 146 -19.47 -24.36 -111.64
N GLN A 147 -19.97 -25.53 -111.22
CA GLN A 147 -19.75 -26.82 -111.89
C GLN A 147 -20.56 -27.02 -113.19
N SER A 148 -21.51 -26.13 -113.53
CA SER A 148 -22.38 -26.29 -114.71
C SER A 148 -22.24 -25.19 -115.78
N HIS A 149 -21.18 -24.37 -115.75
CA HIS A 149 -20.86 -23.39 -116.79
C HIS A 149 -19.42 -23.62 -117.32
N GLU A 150 -19.34 -24.49 -118.32
CA GLU A 150 -18.13 -25.14 -118.86
C GLU A 150 -17.35 -24.27 -119.88
N ARG A 151 -17.07 -22.99 -119.55
CA ARG A 151 -16.24 -22.13 -120.42
C ARG A 151 -15.27 -21.15 -119.75
N ASP A 152 -14.90 -21.33 -118.48
CA ASP A 152 -13.82 -20.54 -117.84
C ASP A 152 -12.75 -21.43 -117.17
N ALA A 153 -12.22 -22.39 -117.93
CA ALA A 153 -11.23 -23.39 -117.51
C ALA A 153 -9.79 -22.85 -117.24
N GLU A 154 -9.62 -21.54 -117.06
CA GLU A 154 -8.34 -20.92 -116.66
C GLU A 154 -8.42 -20.16 -115.32
N LEU A 155 -9.60 -20.11 -114.67
CA LEU A 155 -9.83 -19.43 -113.37
C LEU A 155 -9.89 -20.37 -112.14
N GLU A 156 -10.03 -21.68 -112.33
CA GLU A 156 -10.15 -22.67 -111.23
C GLU A 156 -8.84 -22.85 -110.45
N GLY A 157 -7.69 -22.81 -111.13
CA GLY A 157 -6.36 -22.82 -110.49
C GLY A 157 -6.04 -21.53 -109.74
N ALA A 158 -6.56 -20.39 -110.23
CA ALA A 158 -6.37 -19.07 -109.62
C ALA A 158 -7.14 -18.91 -108.30
N ILE A 159 -8.39 -19.37 -108.25
CA ILE A 159 -9.27 -19.26 -107.09
C ILE A 159 -8.83 -20.20 -105.95
N GLY A 160 -8.36 -21.42 -106.25
CA GLY A 160 -7.83 -22.33 -105.23
C GLY A 160 -6.59 -21.81 -104.51
N VAL A 161 -5.67 -21.19 -105.26
CA VAL A 161 -4.46 -20.54 -104.72
C VAL A 161 -4.82 -19.30 -103.89
N LEU A 162 -5.75 -18.47 -104.35
CA LEU A 162 -6.25 -17.31 -103.60
C LEU A 162 -6.99 -17.72 -102.32
N THR A 163 -7.77 -18.81 -102.35
CA THR A 163 -8.50 -19.32 -101.18
C THR A 163 -7.54 -19.88 -100.12
N GLY A 164 -6.51 -20.61 -100.55
CA GLY A 164 -5.43 -21.06 -99.66
C GLY A 164 -4.67 -19.89 -99.02
N ALA A 165 -4.29 -18.88 -99.81
CA ALA A 165 -3.62 -17.68 -99.32
C ALA A 165 -4.50 -16.85 -98.37
N LEU A 166 -5.81 -16.75 -98.63
CA LEU A 166 -6.79 -16.13 -97.74
C LEU A 166 -6.89 -16.88 -96.41
N GLN A 167 -6.92 -18.22 -96.44
CA GLN A 167 -7.02 -19.02 -95.22
C GLN A 167 -5.73 -18.95 -94.39
N GLU A 168 -4.56 -18.98 -95.03
CA GLU A 168 -3.28 -18.76 -94.35
C GLU A 168 -3.16 -17.34 -93.75
N PHE A 169 -3.71 -16.33 -94.44
CA PHE A 169 -3.78 -14.97 -93.90
C PHE A 169 -4.76 -14.88 -92.71
N ASP A 170 -5.94 -15.49 -92.80
CA ASP A 170 -6.91 -15.56 -91.70
C ASP A 170 -6.34 -16.27 -90.47
N ASP A 171 -5.60 -17.36 -90.68
CA ASP A 171 -4.94 -18.08 -89.59
C ASP A 171 -3.78 -17.27 -88.99
N ALA A 172 -3.05 -16.49 -89.79
CA ALA A 172 -2.07 -15.53 -89.29
C ALA A 172 -2.72 -14.39 -88.48
N VAL A 173 -3.89 -13.88 -88.90
CA VAL A 173 -4.67 -12.87 -88.16
C VAL A 173 -5.16 -13.44 -86.82
N LYS A 174 -5.68 -14.68 -86.80
CA LYS A 174 -6.10 -15.34 -85.55
C LYS A 174 -4.91 -15.58 -84.62
N HIS A 175 -3.78 -16.04 -85.15
CA HIS A 175 -2.57 -16.27 -84.37
C HIS A 175 -2.03 -14.97 -83.76
N GLU A 176 -2.00 -13.87 -84.53
CA GLU A 176 -1.66 -12.53 -84.04
C GLU A 176 -2.59 -12.07 -82.91
N ALA A 177 -3.90 -12.22 -83.08
CA ALA A 177 -4.90 -11.84 -82.08
C ALA A 177 -4.76 -12.65 -80.77
N LEU A 178 -4.46 -13.95 -80.86
CA LEU A 178 -4.18 -14.79 -79.68
C LEU A 178 -2.91 -14.35 -78.96
N LYS A 179 -1.82 -14.08 -79.69
CA LYS A 179 -0.57 -13.60 -79.10
C LYS A 179 -0.73 -12.22 -78.46
N LYS A 180 -1.52 -11.34 -79.05
CA LYS A 180 -1.87 -10.04 -78.46
C LYS A 180 -2.60 -10.20 -77.12
N LEU A 181 -3.58 -11.11 -77.06
CA LEU A 181 -4.32 -11.39 -75.83
C LEU A 181 -3.42 -12.00 -74.74
N ASP A 182 -2.47 -12.86 -75.10
CA ASP A 182 -1.48 -13.42 -74.16
C ASP A 182 -0.57 -12.33 -73.59
N VAL A 183 -0.12 -11.39 -74.43
CA VAL A 183 0.65 -10.22 -73.98
C VAL A 183 -0.18 -9.36 -73.02
N GLU A 184 -1.42 -9.02 -73.37
CA GLU A 184 -2.32 -8.21 -72.54
C GLU A 184 -2.64 -8.87 -71.18
N LYS A 185 -2.85 -10.19 -71.15
CA LYS A 185 -3.02 -10.93 -69.89
C LYS A 185 -1.77 -10.91 -69.03
N ASN A 186 -0.60 -11.13 -69.64
CA ASN A 186 0.65 -11.19 -68.89
C ASN A 186 1.06 -9.80 -68.37
N THR A 187 0.81 -8.72 -69.13
CA THR A 187 1.08 -7.34 -68.67
C THR A 187 0.18 -6.94 -67.51
N LEU A 188 -1.10 -7.31 -67.55
CA LEU A 188 -2.02 -7.08 -66.43
C LEU A 188 -1.54 -7.83 -65.17
N HIS A 189 -1.21 -9.12 -65.31
CA HIS A 189 -0.73 -9.92 -64.18
C HIS A 189 0.60 -9.42 -63.62
N LEU A 190 1.51 -8.96 -64.49
CA LEU A 190 2.77 -8.34 -64.07
C LEU A 190 2.51 -7.05 -63.27
N ALA A 191 1.57 -6.20 -63.69
CA ALA A 191 1.22 -4.97 -62.99
C ALA A 191 0.61 -5.26 -61.59
N GLU A 192 -0.27 -6.25 -61.49
CA GLU A 192 -0.83 -6.69 -60.20
C GLU A 192 0.25 -7.24 -59.25
N MET A 193 1.18 -8.03 -59.79
CA MET A 193 2.29 -8.59 -59.01
C MET A 193 3.27 -7.50 -58.56
N GLN A 194 3.56 -6.52 -59.42
CA GLN A 194 4.39 -5.36 -59.07
C GLN A 194 3.76 -4.53 -57.96
N ALA A 195 2.43 -4.30 -58.00
CA ALA A 195 1.71 -3.62 -56.92
C ALA A 195 1.73 -4.42 -55.61
N SER A 196 1.65 -5.75 -55.69
CA SER A 196 1.76 -6.62 -54.53
C SER A 196 3.17 -6.60 -53.93
N LEU A 197 4.21 -6.56 -54.77
CA LEU A 197 5.60 -6.45 -54.34
C LEU A 197 5.89 -5.11 -53.66
N THR A 198 5.38 -4.00 -54.20
CA THR A 198 5.57 -2.69 -53.56
C THR A 198 4.86 -2.64 -52.20
N ALA A 199 3.64 -3.16 -52.10
CA ALA A 199 2.94 -3.28 -50.83
C ALA A 199 3.72 -4.13 -49.80
N ALA A 200 4.24 -5.28 -50.22
CA ALA A 200 5.03 -6.17 -49.36
C ALA A 200 6.33 -5.51 -48.87
N ARG A 201 7.01 -4.75 -49.73
CA ARG A 201 8.21 -3.97 -49.35
C ARG A 201 7.90 -2.86 -48.36
N THR A 202 6.80 -2.14 -48.56
CA THR A 202 6.35 -1.10 -47.62
C THR A 202 6.03 -1.69 -46.25
N LEU A 203 5.32 -2.83 -46.22
CA LEU A 203 5.04 -3.53 -44.97
C LEU A 203 6.32 -3.98 -44.27
N ALA A 204 7.29 -4.55 -45.01
CA ALA A 204 8.57 -4.93 -44.45
C ALA A 204 9.31 -3.73 -43.85
N GLN A 205 9.31 -2.57 -44.53
CA GLN A 205 9.92 -1.34 -44.02
C GLN A 205 9.23 -0.84 -42.74
N GLU A 206 7.91 -0.89 -42.66
CA GLU A 206 7.16 -0.53 -41.46
C GLU A 206 7.51 -1.44 -40.27
N LYS A 207 7.63 -2.76 -40.50
CA LYS A 207 8.05 -3.71 -39.47
C LYS A 207 9.50 -3.47 -39.03
N GLN A 208 10.39 -3.15 -39.95
CA GLN A 208 11.77 -2.78 -39.64
C GLN A 208 11.84 -1.52 -38.76
N ASN A 209 11.09 -0.49 -39.11
CA ASN A 209 11.04 0.76 -38.35
C ASN A 209 10.51 0.52 -36.94
N LEU A 210 9.49 -0.32 -36.78
CA LEU A 210 8.97 -0.71 -35.47
C LEU A 210 10.03 -1.44 -34.63
N ALA A 211 10.78 -2.37 -35.22
CA ALA A 211 11.86 -3.08 -34.52
C ALA A 211 12.95 -2.10 -34.05
N ILE A 212 13.36 -1.15 -34.90
CA ILE A 212 14.34 -0.10 -34.53
C ILE A 212 13.81 0.75 -33.37
N GLN A 213 12.56 1.21 -33.43
CA GLN A 213 11.95 2.02 -32.36
C GLN A 213 11.91 1.25 -31.03
N LEU A 214 11.54 -0.03 -31.05
CA LEU A 214 11.52 -0.86 -29.85
C LEU A 214 12.94 -1.06 -29.29
N HIS A 215 13.93 -1.24 -30.16
CA HIS A 215 15.33 -1.33 -29.75
C HIS A 215 15.82 -0.05 -29.06
N GLU A 216 15.52 1.11 -29.63
CA GLU A 216 15.85 2.41 -29.03
C GLU A 216 15.22 2.57 -27.65
N GLN A 217 13.95 2.22 -27.49
CA GLN A 217 13.27 2.24 -26.18
C GLN A 217 13.91 1.27 -25.18
N MET A 218 14.28 0.06 -25.61
CA MET A 218 14.99 -0.90 -24.76
C MET A 218 16.33 -0.32 -24.28
N THR A 219 17.13 0.24 -25.18
CA THR A 219 18.43 0.82 -24.81
C THR A 219 18.29 2.02 -23.89
N ALA A 220 17.24 2.84 -24.05
CA ALA A 220 16.93 3.92 -23.13
C ALA A 220 16.60 3.38 -21.72
N LYS A 221 15.76 2.34 -21.63
CA LYS A 221 15.41 1.71 -20.34
C LYS A 221 16.59 1.01 -19.68
N ASP A 222 17.47 0.39 -20.47
CA ASP A 222 18.71 -0.21 -19.98
C ASP A 222 19.67 0.84 -19.41
N ARG A 223 19.77 2.01 -20.05
CA ARG A 223 20.53 3.16 -19.51
C ARG A 223 19.92 3.69 -18.21
N GLU A 224 18.59 3.83 -18.13
CA GLU A 224 17.90 4.23 -16.90
C GLU A 224 18.17 3.23 -15.76
N LEU A 225 18.09 1.93 -16.06
CA LEU A 225 18.37 0.86 -15.10
C LEU A 225 19.82 0.89 -14.62
N THR A 226 20.78 1.02 -15.55
CA THR A 226 22.22 1.13 -15.24
C THR A 226 22.53 2.37 -14.40
N ALA A 227 21.85 3.49 -14.67
CA ALA A 227 22.02 4.72 -13.88
C ALA A 227 21.52 4.56 -12.43
N ILE A 228 20.46 3.78 -12.20
CA ILE A 228 19.99 3.46 -10.84
C ILE A 228 20.93 2.47 -10.17
N LEU A 229 21.43 1.49 -10.92
CA LEU A 229 22.29 0.41 -10.45
C LEU A 229 23.78 0.79 -10.43
N THR A 230 24.15 2.07 -10.59
CA THR A 230 25.52 2.63 -10.73
C THR A 230 26.70 1.78 -10.21
N THR A 231 26.59 1.22 -9.00
CA THR A 231 27.62 0.36 -8.38
C THR A 231 27.06 -0.95 -7.80
N SER A 232 25.77 -1.24 -7.98
CA SER A 232 25.06 -2.31 -7.28
C SER A 232 24.24 -3.14 -8.25
N THR A 233 24.23 -4.47 -8.10
CA THR A 233 23.29 -5.32 -8.84
C THR A 233 21.92 -5.32 -8.16
N LEU A 234 20.89 -5.81 -8.86
CA LEU A 234 19.56 -6.01 -8.26
C LEU A 234 19.61 -6.97 -7.06
N GLU A 235 20.46 -8.00 -7.15
CA GLU A 235 20.72 -8.97 -6.08
C GLU A 235 21.38 -8.28 -4.88
N SER A 236 22.40 -7.45 -5.12
CA SER A 236 23.06 -6.67 -4.06
C SER A 236 22.10 -5.66 -3.40
N LEU A 237 21.18 -5.06 -4.16
CA LEU A 237 20.13 -4.20 -3.62
C LEU A 237 19.11 -4.98 -2.76
N ALA A 238 18.78 -6.22 -3.15
CA ALA A 238 17.93 -7.09 -2.36
C ALA A 238 18.62 -7.54 -1.06
N GLU A 239 19.90 -7.91 -1.13
CA GLU A 239 20.72 -8.29 0.03
C GLU A 239 20.88 -7.12 1.01
N SER A 240 21.19 -5.92 0.51
CA SER A 240 21.28 -4.72 1.35
C SER A 240 19.95 -4.34 1.98
N LEU A 241 18.81 -4.53 1.30
CA LEU A 241 17.49 -4.37 1.92
C LEU A 241 17.21 -5.42 2.99
N ALA A 242 17.59 -6.67 2.77
CA ALA A 242 17.44 -7.71 3.78
C ALA A 242 18.27 -7.39 5.04
N LEU A 243 19.54 -7.03 4.84
CA LEU A 243 20.43 -6.59 5.91
C LEU A 243 19.91 -5.33 6.61
N TYR A 244 19.32 -4.41 5.84
CA TYR A 244 18.66 -3.22 6.39
C TYR A 244 17.55 -3.60 7.37
N HIS A 245 16.63 -4.50 7.00
CA HIS A 245 15.52 -4.89 7.87
C HIS A 245 16.01 -5.58 9.15
N GLU A 246 17.02 -6.46 9.04
CA GLU A 246 17.63 -7.11 10.20
C GLU A 246 18.22 -6.09 11.17
N ARG A 247 19.03 -5.14 10.65
CA ARG A 247 19.66 -4.09 11.46
C ARG A 247 18.65 -3.07 11.99
N HIS A 248 17.60 -2.73 11.25
CA HIS A 248 16.54 -1.80 11.70
C HIS A 248 15.85 -2.34 12.96
N ALA A 249 15.56 -3.64 13.00
CA ALA A 249 15.00 -4.28 14.19
C ALA A 249 15.95 -4.15 15.40
N HIS A 250 17.26 -4.28 15.19
CA HIS A 250 18.24 -4.06 16.25
C HIS A 250 18.32 -2.60 16.70
N HIS A 251 18.30 -1.63 15.79
CA HIS A 251 18.26 -0.20 16.14
C HIS A 251 17.01 0.18 16.93
N GLY A 252 15.83 -0.32 16.53
CA GLY A 252 14.59 -0.10 17.29
C GLY A 252 14.68 -0.66 18.71
N ARG A 253 15.28 -1.86 18.86
CA ARG A 253 15.52 -2.46 20.18
C ARG A 253 16.49 -1.65 21.04
N LEU A 254 17.53 -1.05 20.45
CA LEU A 254 18.46 -0.18 21.18
C LEU A 254 17.74 1.04 21.76
N LEU A 255 16.87 1.68 20.98
CA LEU A 255 16.11 2.84 21.44
C LEU A 255 15.12 2.48 22.56
N ASP A 256 14.45 1.34 22.47
CA ASP A 256 13.57 0.82 23.52
C ASP A 256 14.35 0.55 24.82
N LEU A 257 15.47 -0.17 24.74
CA LEU A 257 16.34 -0.45 25.88
C LEU A 257 16.86 0.84 26.54
N ALA A 258 17.28 1.81 25.73
CA ALA A 258 17.74 3.11 26.23
C ALA A 258 16.62 3.89 26.93
N THR A 259 15.41 3.87 26.37
CA THR A 259 14.23 4.51 26.97
C THR A 259 13.86 3.89 28.32
N GLN A 260 13.85 2.56 28.40
CA GLN A 260 13.61 1.84 29.65
C GLN A 260 14.71 2.13 30.69
N PHE A 261 15.97 2.19 30.25
CA PHE A 261 17.11 2.52 31.10
C PHE A 261 16.98 3.94 31.70
N GLN A 262 16.59 4.93 30.89
CA GLN A 262 16.34 6.29 31.37
C GLN A 262 15.24 6.31 32.43
N ALA A 263 14.08 5.70 32.15
CA ALA A 263 12.96 5.67 33.08
C ALA A 263 13.34 5.00 34.42
N LYS A 264 14.08 3.89 34.37
CA LYS A 264 14.59 3.20 35.58
C LYS A 264 15.61 4.04 36.34
N THR A 265 16.47 4.76 35.63
CA THR A 265 17.48 5.64 36.23
C THR A 265 16.83 6.84 36.92
N GLU A 266 15.81 7.44 36.31
CA GLU A 266 15.01 8.52 36.89
C GLU A 266 14.23 8.03 38.12
N ARG A 267 13.57 6.87 38.04
CA ARG A 267 12.88 6.27 39.19
C ARG A 267 13.85 5.99 40.35
N ARG A 268 15.06 5.51 40.06
CA ARG A 268 16.12 5.31 41.06
C ARG A 268 16.53 6.61 41.73
N ALA A 269 16.59 7.72 41.00
CA ALA A 269 16.89 9.03 41.57
C ALA A 269 15.77 9.51 42.51
N VAL A 270 14.51 9.35 42.10
CA VAL A 270 13.34 9.68 42.93
C VAL A 270 13.31 8.84 44.21
N LEU A 271 13.51 7.52 44.12
CA LEU A 271 13.54 6.63 45.28
C LEU A 271 14.63 6.99 46.28
N ARG A 272 15.82 7.39 45.80
CA ARG A 272 16.91 7.85 46.67
C ARG A 272 16.51 9.09 47.46
N GLU A 273 15.84 10.03 46.82
CA GLU A 273 15.38 11.25 47.47
C GLU A 273 14.24 10.99 48.46
N GLU A 274 13.27 10.15 48.10
CA GLU A 274 12.21 9.71 49.01
C GLU A 274 12.77 8.96 50.24
N PHE A 275 13.80 8.13 50.03
CA PHE A 275 14.48 7.42 51.11
C PHE A 275 15.16 8.39 52.07
N ARG A 276 15.88 9.40 51.53
CA ARG A 276 16.55 10.46 52.29
C ARG A 276 15.56 11.24 53.15
N ILE A 277 14.48 11.74 52.55
CA ILE A 277 13.43 12.50 53.24
C ILE A 277 12.79 11.66 54.36
N GLY A 278 12.46 10.39 54.06
CA GLY A 278 11.92 9.47 55.06
C GLY A 278 12.88 9.22 56.23
N GLN A 279 14.19 9.19 55.97
CA GLN A 279 15.22 8.97 56.99
C GLN A 279 15.33 10.17 57.92
N GLU A 280 15.35 11.37 57.37
CA GLU A 280 15.37 12.62 58.13
C GLU A 280 14.14 12.75 59.05
N ARG A 281 12.95 12.45 58.53
CA ARG A 281 11.71 12.47 59.32
C ARG A 281 11.74 11.47 60.47
N ARG A 282 12.27 10.26 60.24
CA ARG A 282 12.43 9.25 61.30
C ARG A 282 13.38 9.69 62.40
N ILE A 283 14.48 10.37 62.06
CA ILE A 283 15.42 10.90 63.06
C ILE A 283 14.70 11.90 63.97
N ILE A 284 13.89 12.80 63.39
CA ILE A 284 13.09 13.78 64.14
C ILE A 284 12.08 13.08 65.05
N LEU A 285 11.28 12.14 64.51
CA LEU A 285 10.30 11.40 65.30
C LEU A 285 10.95 10.60 66.45
N THR A 286 12.14 10.03 66.22
CA THR A 286 12.87 9.32 67.27
C THR A 286 13.28 10.26 68.42
N GLN A 287 13.65 11.49 68.10
CA GLN A 287 13.93 12.53 69.10
C GLN A 287 12.65 12.95 69.85
N GLU A 288 11.53 13.13 69.15
CA GLU A 288 10.24 13.49 69.77
C GLU A 288 9.72 12.38 70.69
N ILE A 289 9.86 11.10 70.30
CA ILE A 289 9.54 9.94 71.14
C ILE A 289 10.39 9.94 72.41
N ALA A 290 11.70 10.20 72.29
CA ALA A 290 12.60 10.24 73.44
C ALA A 290 12.25 11.40 74.40
N ASP A 291 11.99 12.60 73.87
CA ASP A 291 11.57 13.76 74.66
C ASP A 291 10.24 13.53 75.39
N HIS A 292 9.24 12.98 74.70
CA HIS A 292 7.95 12.67 75.33
C HIS A 292 8.06 11.55 76.35
N THR A 293 8.91 10.55 76.12
CA THR A 293 9.19 9.50 77.10
C THR A 293 9.78 10.10 78.39
N ALA A 294 10.78 10.99 78.27
CA ALA A 294 11.35 11.69 79.41
C ALA A 294 10.32 12.58 80.15
N LYS A 295 9.45 13.27 79.41
CA LYS A 295 8.35 14.08 80.01
C LYS A 295 7.33 13.23 80.74
N ILE A 296 6.99 12.04 80.23
CA ILE A 296 6.10 11.09 80.89
C ILE A 296 6.74 10.57 82.18
N GLU A 297 8.01 10.18 82.17
CA GLU A 297 8.73 9.72 83.36
C GLU A 297 8.78 10.79 84.47
N ALA A 298 9.19 12.02 84.10
CA ALA A 298 9.21 13.15 85.02
C ALA A 298 7.80 13.50 85.53
N GLY A 299 6.81 13.52 84.64
CA GLY A 299 5.42 13.81 84.98
C GLY A 299 4.78 12.75 85.87
N THR A 300 5.18 11.48 85.75
CA THR A 300 4.72 10.37 86.60
C THR A 300 5.26 10.53 88.02
N THR A 301 6.55 10.88 88.14
CA THR A 301 7.16 11.19 89.45
C THR A 301 6.47 12.38 90.12
N HIS A 302 6.10 13.41 89.34
CA HIS A 302 5.35 14.55 89.87
C HIS A 302 3.92 14.18 90.29
N LEU A 303 3.23 13.33 89.53
CA LEU A 303 1.91 12.82 89.89
C LEU A 303 1.93 12.06 91.21
N ASP A 304 2.94 11.21 91.44
CA ASP A 304 3.08 10.47 92.69
C ASP A 304 3.30 11.42 93.89
N ALA A 305 4.08 12.48 93.71
CA ALA A 305 4.24 13.53 94.73
C ALA A 305 2.91 14.26 95.02
N LEU A 306 2.14 14.63 93.99
CA LEU A 306 0.82 15.26 94.14
C LEU A 306 -0.18 14.34 94.85
N ARG A 307 -0.16 13.04 94.54
CA ARG A 307 -1.00 12.04 95.22
C ARG A 307 -0.64 11.91 96.69
N MET A 308 0.64 11.96 97.04
CA MET A 308 1.07 11.98 98.44
C MET A 308 0.59 13.23 99.18
N ILE A 309 0.68 14.40 98.55
CA ILE A 309 0.14 15.66 99.11
C ILE A 309 -1.37 15.54 99.32
N LEU A 310 -2.09 15.02 98.33
CA LEU A 310 -3.54 14.83 98.44
C LEU A 310 -3.92 13.86 99.57
N ASP A 311 -3.19 12.75 99.74
CA ASP A 311 -3.41 11.82 100.86
C ASP A 311 -3.17 12.50 102.21
N LEU A 312 -2.07 13.25 102.35
CA LEU A 312 -1.78 14.02 103.56
C LEU A 312 -2.87 15.05 103.85
N GLN A 313 -3.35 15.77 102.83
CA GLN A 313 -4.43 16.74 102.97
C GLN A 313 -5.76 16.07 103.37
N LYS A 314 -6.10 14.91 102.81
CA LYS A 314 -7.27 14.13 103.21
C LYS A 314 -7.17 13.66 104.67
N ARG A 315 -5.99 13.20 105.09
CA ARG A 315 -5.74 12.85 106.50
C ARG A 315 -5.89 14.06 107.42
N ILE A 316 -5.32 15.21 107.05
CA ILE A 316 -5.48 16.46 107.81
C ILE A 316 -6.96 16.83 107.92
N GLN A 317 -7.70 16.81 106.82
CA GLN A 317 -9.14 17.10 106.82
C GLN A 317 -9.92 16.14 107.73
N ASN A 318 -9.60 14.84 107.72
CA ASN A 318 -10.23 13.86 108.61
C ASN A 318 -9.91 14.14 110.09
N TYR A 319 -8.66 14.50 110.41
CA TYR A 319 -8.28 14.89 111.77
C TYR A 319 -8.92 16.21 112.21
N GLU A 320 -9.09 17.17 111.30
CA GLU A 320 -9.79 18.43 111.54
C GLU A 320 -11.28 18.21 111.80
N GLN A 321 -11.93 17.33 111.02
CA GLN A 321 -13.32 16.94 111.27
C GLN A 321 -13.45 16.31 112.66
N ALA A 322 -12.58 15.37 113.02
CA ALA A 322 -12.56 14.77 114.35
C ALA A 322 -12.25 15.78 115.48
N ARG A 323 -11.49 16.85 115.20
CA ARG A 323 -11.28 17.96 116.14
C ARG A 323 -12.53 18.83 116.32
N GLY A 324 -13.31 19.04 115.26
CA GLY A 324 -14.57 19.77 115.32
C GLY A 324 -15.66 19.06 116.15
N GLU A 325 -15.54 17.74 116.32
CA GLU A 325 -16.43 16.90 117.12
C GLU A 325 -16.05 16.87 118.62
N LEU A 326 -14.99 17.57 119.03
CA LEU A 326 -14.53 17.59 120.43
C LEU A 326 -15.43 18.47 121.31
N VAL A 327 -15.88 17.90 122.44
CA VAL A 327 -16.68 18.59 123.47
C VAL A 327 -15.80 18.92 124.67
N SER A 328 -15.87 20.17 125.15
CA SER A 328 -15.06 20.64 126.28
C SER A 328 -15.34 19.84 127.56
N GLY A 329 -14.31 19.22 128.13
CA GLY A 329 -14.38 18.43 129.36
C GLY A 329 -14.43 16.91 129.15
N GLU A 330 -14.67 16.42 127.94
CA GLU A 330 -14.61 14.99 127.62
C GLU A 330 -13.24 14.62 127.01
N ALA A 331 -12.81 13.37 127.22
CA ALA A 331 -11.54 12.88 126.68
C ALA A 331 -11.64 12.75 125.15
N CYS A 332 -10.70 13.35 124.43
CA CYS A 332 -10.61 13.25 122.98
C CYS A 332 -10.54 11.77 122.53
N PRO A 333 -11.42 11.29 121.62
CA PRO A 333 -11.47 9.88 121.23
C PRO A 333 -10.22 9.39 120.47
N LEU A 334 -9.39 10.31 119.95
CA LEU A 334 -8.16 9.97 119.24
C LEU A 334 -6.92 9.87 120.14
N CYS A 335 -6.89 10.54 121.29
CA CYS A 335 -5.68 10.59 122.13
C CYS A 335 -5.91 10.57 123.66
N GLY A 336 -7.17 10.62 124.13
CA GLY A 336 -7.55 10.53 125.54
C GLY A 336 -7.33 11.80 126.37
N ALA A 337 -6.85 12.90 125.79
CA ALA A 337 -6.60 14.15 126.51
C ALA A 337 -7.86 15.02 126.65
N THR A 338 -8.01 15.73 127.77
CA THR A 338 -9.12 16.66 128.07
C THR A 338 -8.81 18.13 127.80
N HIS A 339 -7.60 18.45 127.34
CA HIS A 339 -7.16 19.81 126.98
C HIS A 339 -6.24 19.77 125.76
N HIS A 340 -6.57 20.55 124.72
CA HIS A 340 -5.77 20.65 123.49
C HIS A 340 -5.23 22.08 123.29
N PRO A 341 -3.92 22.26 123.00
CA PRO A 341 -3.31 23.61 122.90
C PRO A 341 -3.56 24.38 121.59
N PHE A 342 -4.17 23.78 120.57
CA PHE A 342 -4.21 24.34 119.21
C PHE A 342 -5.59 24.26 118.57
N VAL A 343 -6.57 24.96 119.16
CA VAL A 343 -7.91 25.14 118.58
C VAL A 343 -8.11 26.63 118.31
N ASP A 344 -7.46 27.13 117.25
CA ASP A 344 -7.80 28.41 116.63
C ASP A 344 -7.75 28.18 115.11
N HIS A 345 -8.89 28.46 114.48
CA HIS A 345 -9.36 28.15 113.14
C HIS A 345 -8.33 27.81 112.04
N TYR A 346 -8.60 26.73 111.30
CA TYR A 346 -7.99 26.42 110.01
C TYR A 346 -9.07 26.07 108.98
N GLU A 347 -8.96 26.67 107.78
CA GLU A 347 -9.80 26.35 106.62
C GLU A 347 -9.11 25.31 105.75
N SER A 348 -9.66 24.10 105.69
CA SER A 348 -9.18 23.02 104.81
C SER A 348 -9.42 23.38 103.33
N LYS A 349 -8.36 23.40 102.51
CA LYS A 349 -8.46 23.56 101.05
C LYS A 349 -8.00 22.27 100.36
N THR A 350 -8.82 21.22 100.41
CA THR A 350 -8.56 19.95 99.71
C THR A 350 -8.93 19.98 98.22
N SER A 351 -9.76 20.93 97.78
CA SER A 351 -10.23 20.98 96.39
C SER A 351 -9.15 21.32 95.35
N THR A 352 -8.07 22.01 95.75
CA THR A 352 -6.99 22.40 94.83
C THR A 352 -6.07 21.23 94.50
N ALA A 353 -5.72 20.38 95.47
CA ALA A 353 -4.86 19.22 95.22
C ALA A 353 -5.55 18.14 94.36
N GLU A 354 -6.86 17.97 94.49
CA GLU A 354 -7.62 17.07 93.59
C GLU A 354 -7.64 17.58 92.14
N GLN A 355 -7.73 18.90 91.96
CA GLN A 355 -7.63 19.53 90.64
C GLN A 355 -6.23 19.36 90.04
N ASP A 356 -5.18 19.55 90.83
CA ASP A 356 -3.78 19.41 90.38
C ASP A 356 -3.46 17.97 89.97
N VAL A 357 -3.89 16.98 90.75
CA VAL A 357 -3.77 15.54 90.39
C VAL A 357 -4.47 15.25 89.06
N LYS A 358 -5.72 15.71 88.90
CA LYS A 358 -6.50 15.47 87.68
C LYS A 358 -5.90 16.17 86.45
N ALA A 359 -5.38 17.37 86.64
CA ALA A 359 -4.70 18.12 85.58
C ALA A 359 -3.42 17.37 85.13
N GLN A 360 -2.64 16.86 86.08
CA GLN A 360 -1.43 16.10 85.78
C GLN A 360 -1.73 14.75 85.11
N GLU A 361 -2.76 14.03 85.54
CA GLU A 361 -3.20 12.79 84.87
C GLU A 361 -3.63 13.05 83.41
N THR A 362 -4.32 14.17 83.17
CA THR A 362 -4.73 14.58 81.82
C THR A 362 -3.51 14.91 80.95
N LEU A 363 -2.52 15.63 81.50
CA LEU A 363 -1.28 15.94 80.80
C LEU A 363 -0.52 14.66 80.41
N LEU A 364 -0.34 13.73 81.36
CA LEU A 364 0.32 12.45 81.11
C LEU A 364 -0.38 11.64 80.02
N LYS A 365 -1.72 11.59 80.05
CA LYS A 365 -2.51 10.91 79.01
C LYS A 365 -2.28 11.54 77.62
N ASN A 366 -2.22 12.86 77.53
CA ASN A 366 -1.97 13.55 76.27
C ASN A 366 -0.55 13.32 75.75
N LEU A 367 0.45 13.31 76.64
CA LEU A 367 1.83 12.99 76.29
C LEU A 367 1.96 11.54 75.79
N ASP A 368 1.32 10.59 76.46
CA ASP A 368 1.31 9.18 76.04
C ASP A 368 0.63 9.00 74.67
N LEU A 369 -0.49 9.67 74.42
CA LEU A 369 -1.15 9.65 73.11
C LEU A 369 -0.22 10.19 72.02
N LYS A 370 0.44 11.34 72.25
CA LYS A 370 1.38 11.92 71.29
C LYS A 370 2.59 11.02 71.03
N ARG A 371 3.14 10.41 72.07
CA ARG A 371 4.23 9.43 71.93
C ARG A 371 3.81 8.27 71.05
N ARG A 372 2.63 7.67 71.29
CA ARG A 372 2.12 6.55 70.47
C ARG A 372 1.85 6.95 69.02
N GLU A 373 1.38 8.18 68.78
CA GLU A 373 1.25 8.71 67.42
C GLU A 373 2.60 8.77 66.71
N PHE A 374 3.64 9.29 67.37
CA PHE A 374 4.99 9.35 66.80
C PHE A 374 5.62 7.96 66.60
N GLU A 375 5.41 7.02 67.53
CA GLU A 375 5.85 5.62 67.41
C GLU A 375 5.21 4.94 66.18
N SER A 376 3.91 5.14 66.00
CA SER A 376 3.17 4.62 64.84
C SER A 376 3.67 5.22 63.53
N GLU A 377 3.87 6.55 63.47
CA GLU A 377 4.41 7.23 62.29
C GLU A 377 5.84 6.75 61.97
N SER A 378 6.70 6.60 62.99
CA SER A 378 8.08 6.11 62.84
C SER A 378 8.13 4.67 62.33
N ALA A 379 7.25 3.80 62.83
CA ALA A 379 7.13 2.41 62.38
C ALA A 379 6.66 2.33 60.92
N SER A 380 5.67 3.13 60.53
CA SER A 380 5.17 3.23 59.15
C SER A 380 6.27 3.69 58.19
N LEU A 381 7.02 4.74 58.56
CA LEU A 381 8.15 5.22 57.76
C LEU A 381 9.27 4.19 57.65
N ASN A 382 9.55 3.42 58.70
CA ASN A 382 10.55 2.34 58.64
C ASN A 382 10.13 1.23 57.65
N ALA A 383 8.86 0.83 57.67
CA ALA A 383 8.34 -0.15 56.71
C ALA A 383 8.42 0.39 55.27
N ALA A 384 8.07 1.66 55.04
CA ALA A 384 8.20 2.29 53.74
C ALA A 384 9.66 2.36 53.26
N GLN A 385 10.62 2.59 54.15
CA GLN A 385 12.05 2.61 53.80
C GLN A 385 12.58 1.23 53.39
N LEU A 386 12.20 0.16 54.10
CA LEU A 386 12.58 -1.20 53.72
C LEU A 386 12.02 -1.56 52.33
N ALA A 387 10.76 -1.22 52.07
CA ALA A 387 10.15 -1.44 50.76
C ALA A 387 10.87 -0.66 49.63
N ARG A 388 11.25 0.60 49.88
CA ARG A 388 12.03 1.42 48.94
C ARG A 388 13.43 0.85 48.69
N GLU A 389 14.08 0.31 49.71
CA GLU A 389 15.39 -0.32 49.58
C GLU A 389 15.31 -1.58 48.69
N ASP A 390 14.29 -2.41 48.89
CA ASP A 390 14.04 -3.59 48.06
C ASP A 390 13.70 -3.22 46.61
N GLU A 391 12.89 -2.17 46.41
CA GLU A 391 12.63 -1.61 45.07
C GLU A 391 13.93 -1.10 44.42
N GLY A 392 14.78 -0.39 45.18
CA GLY A 392 16.07 0.09 44.72
C GLY A 392 17.04 -1.02 44.31
N LYS A 393 17.06 -2.15 45.03
CA LYS A 393 17.83 -3.35 44.67
C LYS A 393 17.33 -3.95 43.36
N ARG A 394 16.01 -4.10 43.20
CA ARG A 394 15.41 -4.60 41.95
C ARG A 394 15.72 -3.71 40.77
N ILE A 395 15.53 -2.40 40.90
CA ILE A 395 15.84 -1.45 39.82
C ILE A 395 17.33 -1.48 39.46
N SER A 396 18.23 -1.65 40.44
CA SER A 396 19.66 -1.75 40.16
C SER A 396 20.01 -3.02 39.36
N ALA A 397 19.35 -4.14 39.66
CA ALA A 397 19.49 -5.37 38.87
C ALA A 397 18.92 -5.21 37.45
N ASP A 398 17.75 -4.57 37.31
CA ASP A 398 17.14 -4.26 36.01
C ASP A 398 18.06 -3.38 35.15
N VAL A 399 18.63 -2.32 35.75
CA VAL A 399 19.58 -1.42 35.05
C VAL A 399 20.78 -2.19 34.52
N GLN A 400 21.37 -3.08 35.31
CA GLN A 400 22.51 -3.91 34.86
C GLN A 400 22.10 -4.85 33.72
N SER A 401 20.90 -5.42 33.80
CA SER A 401 20.34 -6.30 32.74
C SER A 401 20.12 -5.54 31.43
N LEU A 402 19.61 -4.31 31.52
CA LEU A 402 19.41 -3.42 30.38
C LEU A 402 20.74 -3.04 29.73
N GLU A 403 21.76 -2.67 30.52
CA GLU A 403 23.11 -2.36 30.02
C GLU A 403 23.71 -3.56 29.26
N ASN A 404 23.61 -4.77 29.81
CA ASN A 404 24.11 -5.98 29.18
C ASN A 404 23.37 -6.30 27.87
N SER A 405 22.05 -6.17 27.88
CA SER A 405 21.19 -6.40 26.71
C SER A 405 21.46 -5.37 25.61
N PHE A 406 21.69 -4.12 26.00
CA PHE A 406 22.06 -3.05 25.09
C PHE A 406 23.43 -3.31 24.47
N ALA A 407 24.45 -3.63 25.27
CA ALA A 407 25.79 -3.93 24.74
C ALA A 407 25.79 -5.10 23.75
N ALA A 408 25.03 -6.16 24.03
CA ALA A 408 24.87 -7.29 23.13
C ALA A 408 24.18 -6.88 21.81
N THR A 409 23.10 -6.10 21.90
CA THR A 409 22.35 -5.62 20.73
C THR A 409 23.16 -4.60 19.91
N ALA A 410 23.93 -3.73 20.58
CA ALA A 410 24.75 -2.71 19.94
C ALA A 410 25.86 -3.33 19.10
N LYS A 411 26.43 -4.46 19.56
CA LYS A 411 27.38 -5.26 18.79
C LYS A 411 26.76 -5.84 17.52
N LEU A 412 25.51 -6.33 17.57
CA LEU A 412 24.80 -6.85 16.39
C LEU A 412 24.41 -5.74 15.42
N ALA A 413 24.06 -4.56 15.94
CA ALA A 413 23.71 -3.38 15.15
C ALA A 413 24.92 -2.59 14.63
N GLU A 414 26.15 -2.97 15.01
CA GLU A 414 27.39 -2.21 14.73
C GLU A 414 27.33 -0.75 15.23
N VAL A 415 26.71 -0.53 16.39
CA VAL A 415 26.55 0.78 17.01
C VAL A 415 27.55 0.98 18.14
N THR A 416 28.25 2.11 18.15
CA THR A 416 29.22 2.49 19.19
C THR A 416 28.67 3.45 20.24
N LEU A 417 27.40 3.85 20.12
CA LEU A 417 26.72 4.72 21.09
C LEU A 417 26.49 3.99 22.41
N THR A 418 26.37 4.78 23.48
CA THR A 418 26.08 4.30 24.83
C THR A 418 24.57 4.35 25.12
N ILE A 419 24.12 3.61 26.14
CA ILE A 419 22.69 3.46 26.47
C ILE A 419 22.03 4.76 26.95
N ASP A 420 22.82 5.71 27.43
CA ASP A 420 22.39 7.05 27.87
C ASP A 420 22.25 8.06 26.71
N ALA A 421 22.77 7.75 25.52
CA ALA A 421 22.75 8.64 24.36
C ALA A 421 21.44 8.54 23.54
N ILE A 422 20.29 8.68 24.19
CA ILE A 422 18.95 8.45 23.59
C ILE A 422 18.69 9.34 22.37
N ASP A 423 19.03 10.62 22.44
CA ASP A 423 18.79 11.54 21.32
C ASP A 423 19.68 11.18 20.12
N ALA A 424 20.94 10.82 20.35
CA ALA A 424 21.83 10.35 19.30
C ALA A 424 21.36 9.01 18.68
N LEU A 425 20.81 8.10 19.49
CA LEU A 425 20.19 6.86 19.01
C LEU A 425 18.95 7.15 18.15
N ARG A 426 18.13 8.13 18.55
CA ARG A 426 16.94 8.55 17.79
C ARG A 426 17.33 9.16 16.44
N GLU A 427 18.34 10.04 16.42
CA GLU A 427 18.88 10.61 15.18
C GLU A 427 19.48 9.54 14.26
N LEU A 428 20.25 8.61 14.82
CA LEU A 428 20.80 7.47 14.08
C LEU A 428 19.70 6.62 13.46
N MET A 429 18.66 6.28 14.23
CA MET A 429 17.52 5.50 13.74
C MET A 429 16.79 6.24 12.61
N GLN A 430 16.59 7.55 12.74
CA GLN A 430 15.95 8.36 11.70
C GLN A 430 16.77 8.40 10.41
N ALA A 431 18.09 8.57 10.51
CA ALA A 431 18.99 8.52 9.37
C ALA A 431 18.96 7.14 8.70
N TYR A 432 18.95 6.08 9.51
CA TYR A 432 18.87 4.71 9.02
C TYR A 432 17.56 4.45 8.28
N GLU A 433 16.42 4.88 8.83
CA GLU A 433 15.11 4.76 8.18
C GLU A 433 15.02 5.51 6.86
N ASN A 434 15.59 6.71 6.78
CA ASN A 434 15.62 7.48 5.54
C ASN A 434 16.45 6.76 4.47
N ASN A 435 17.59 6.18 4.85
CA ASN A 435 18.41 5.37 3.94
C ASN A 435 17.66 4.11 3.48
N GLY A 436 16.95 3.43 4.38
CA GLY A 436 16.14 2.26 4.04
C GLY A 436 15.00 2.57 3.08
N LYS A 437 14.32 3.71 3.27
CA LYS A 437 13.30 4.20 2.33
C LYS A 437 13.88 4.47 0.95
N ALA A 438 15.01 5.19 0.88
CA ALA A 438 15.69 5.46 -0.38
C ALA A 438 16.11 4.17 -1.09
N LEU A 439 16.62 3.18 -0.36
CA LEU A 439 17.01 1.88 -0.90
C LEU A 439 15.79 1.08 -1.42
N ALA A 440 14.66 1.12 -0.71
CA ALA A 440 13.40 0.49 -1.13
C ALA A 440 12.82 1.15 -2.40
N GLU A 441 12.83 2.48 -2.47
CA GLU A 441 12.45 3.24 -3.66
C GLU A 441 13.36 2.91 -4.86
N GLN A 442 14.67 2.81 -4.62
CA GLN A 442 15.64 2.44 -5.64
C GLN A 442 15.36 1.02 -6.18
N LYS A 443 15.10 0.05 -5.30
CA LYS A 443 14.76 -1.32 -5.70
C LYS A 443 13.45 -1.39 -6.48
N THR A 444 12.39 -0.77 -5.98
CA THR A 444 11.08 -0.79 -6.65
C THR A 444 11.15 -0.15 -8.05
N LYS A 445 11.88 0.95 -8.20
CA LYS A 445 12.12 1.57 -9.50
C LYS A 445 12.95 0.68 -10.44
N ALA A 446 14.00 0.03 -9.92
CA ALA A 446 14.82 -0.88 -10.71
C ALA A 446 14.04 -2.13 -11.18
N ASP A 447 13.22 -2.73 -10.30
CA ASP A 447 12.36 -3.87 -10.65
C ASP A 447 11.31 -3.49 -11.70
N ALA A 448 10.71 -2.29 -11.58
CA ALA A 448 9.75 -1.78 -12.55
C ALA A 448 10.39 -1.56 -13.93
N LEU A 449 11.59 -0.97 -13.98
CA LEU A 449 12.33 -0.77 -15.24
C LEU A 449 12.76 -2.08 -15.87
N LYS A 450 13.24 -3.05 -15.06
CA LYS A 450 13.58 -4.38 -15.56
C LYS A 450 12.38 -5.07 -16.20
N LYS A 451 11.21 -5.03 -15.55
CA LYS A 451 9.97 -5.59 -16.10
C LYS A 451 9.55 -4.91 -17.41
N GLN A 452 9.65 -3.58 -17.48
CA GLN A 452 9.38 -2.84 -18.72
C GLN A 452 10.36 -3.21 -19.85
N TRP A 453 11.64 -3.36 -19.52
CA TRP A 453 12.67 -3.78 -20.47
C TRP A 453 12.42 -5.20 -20.99
N GLU A 454 12.03 -6.14 -20.14
CA GLU A 454 11.68 -7.52 -20.52
C GLU A 454 10.49 -7.55 -21.49
N LEU A 455 9.44 -6.76 -21.22
CA LEU A 455 8.28 -6.65 -22.11
C LEU A 455 8.66 -6.05 -23.49
N LEU A 456 9.50 -5.01 -23.49
CA LEU A 456 10.01 -4.40 -24.72
C LEU A 456 10.89 -5.39 -25.50
N ARG A 457 11.70 -6.20 -24.81
CA ARG A 457 12.52 -7.24 -25.41
C ARG A 457 11.69 -8.30 -26.12
N GLU A 458 10.62 -8.78 -25.50
CA GLU A 458 9.70 -9.72 -26.13
C GLU A 458 9.02 -9.11 -27.36
N SER A 459 8.57 -7.86 -27.25
CA SER A 459 7.95 -7.13 -28.36
C SER A 459 8.94 -6.90 -29.52
N HIS A 460 10.19 -6.58 -29.22
CA HIS A 460 11.27 -6.45 -30.20
C HIS A 460 11.52 -7.77 -30.94
N GLN A 461 11.63 -8.88 -30.21
CA GLN A 461 11.81 -10.20 -30.82
C GLN A 461 10.65 -10.60 -31.73
N GLN A 462 9.41 -10.24 -31.37
CA GLN A 462 8.25 -10.45 -32.23
C GLN A 462 8.29 -9.56 -33.48
N ALA A 463 8.68 -8.30 -33.34
CA ALA A 463 8.82 -7.37 -34.46
C ALA A 463 9.94 -7.80 -35.44
N GLU A 464 11.08 -8.27 -34.93
CA GLU A 464 12.17 -8.83 -35.76
C GLU A 464 11.71 -10.05 -36.57
N LYS A 465 11.03 -11.00 -35.92
CA LYS A 465 10.47 -12.17 -36.63
C LYS A 465 9.46 -11.76 -37.70
N ALA A 466 8.59 -10.79 -37.40
CA ALA A 466 7.62 -10.28 -38.35
C ALA A 466 8.29 -9.57 -39.54
N PHE A 467 9.37 -8.82 -39.28
CA PHE A 467 10.20 -8.20 -40.32
C PHE A 467 10.84 -9.26 -41.22
N GLU A 468 11.49 -10.28 -40.64
CA GLU A 468 12.13 -11.36 -41.40
C GLU A 468 11.13 -12.12 -42.27
N MET A 469 9.94 -12.43 -41.74
CA MET A 469 8.86 -13.04 -42.52
C MET A 469 8.40 -12.15 -43.68
N SER A 470 8.15 -10.86 -43.42
CA SER A 470 7.71 -9.91 -44.46
C SER A 470 8.78 -9.68 -45.52
N GLN A 471 10.06 -9.69 -45.14
CA GLN A 471 11.18 -9.58 -46.07
C GLN A 471 11.27 -10.81 -46.97
N ASN A 472 11.18 -12.02 -46.40
CA ASN A 472 11.16 -13.27 -47.17
C ASN A 472 9.99 -13.32 -48.17
N ASP A 473 8.81 -12.83 -47.78
CA ASP A 473 7.65 -12.77 -48.67
C ASP A 473 7.85 -11.74 -49.80
N ALA A 474 8.43 -10.58 -49.50
CA ALA A 474 8.80 -9.59 -50.51
C ALA A 474 9.86 -10.14 -51.48
N GLU A 475 10.84 -10.92 -51.01
CA GLU A 475 11.85 -11.57 -51.86
C GLU A 475 11.23 -12.63 -52.77
N LYS A 476 10.32 -13.47 -52.25
CA LYS A 476 9.57 -14.44 -53.08
C LYS A 476 8.73 -13.75 -54.14
N LEU A 477 8.06 -12.64 -53.80
CA LEU A 477 7.31 -11.83 -54.76
C LEU A 477 8.22 -11.16 -55.78
N ALA A 478 9.42 -10.73 -55.39
CA ALA A 478 10.39 -10.15 -56.31
C ALA A 478 10.86 -11.17 -57.34
N LEU A 479 11.15 -12.41 -56.93
CA LEU A 479 11.51 -13.50 -57.84
C LEU A 479 10.37 -13.79 -58.83
N LYS A 480 9.13 -13.96 -58.34
CA LYS A 480 7.96 -14.18 -59.22
C LYS A 480 7.71 -13.02 -60.19
N THR A 481 7.86 -11.79 -59.72
CA THR A 481 7.73 -10.59 -60.57
C THR A 481 8.80 -10.57 -61.65
N ALA A 482 10.04 -10.97 -61.33
CA ALA A 482 11.13 -11.06 -62.30
C ALA A 482 10.86 -12.14 -63.38
N ASP A 483 10.37 -13.31 -62.97
CA ASP A 483 9.97 -14.38 -63.90
C ASP A 483 8.85 -13.93 -64.84
N LEU A 484 7.82 -13.26 -64.32
CA LEU A 484 6.72 -12.72 -65.12
C LEU A 484 7.18 -11.62 -66.08
N ALA A 485 8.14 -10.79 -65.68
CA ALA A 485 8.73 -9.78 -66.53
C ALA A 485 9.51 -10.41 -67.69
N SER A 486 10.31 -11.45 -67.41
CA SER A 486 11.00 -12.22 -68.45
C SER A 486 10.01 -12.90 -69.42
N ASN A 487 8.91 -13.46 -68.89
CA ASN A 487 7.85 -14.02 -69.72
C ASN A 487 7.15 -12.94 -70.57
N ALA A 488 6.99 -11.72 -70.06
CA ALA A 488 6.43 -10.60 -70.81
C ALA A 488 7.30 -10.24 -72.01
N GLU A 489 8.62 -10.20 -71.82
CA GLU A 489 9.59 -9.93 -72.88
C GLU A 489 9.55 -11.01 -73.98
N ARG A 490 9.48 -12.28 -73.58
CA ARG A 490 9.30 -13.40 -74.51
C ARG A 490 8.01 -13.30 -75.31
N LEU A 491 6.87 -13.06 -74.64
CA LEU A 491 5.57 -12.92 -75.31
C LEU A 491 5.52 -11.72 -76.25
N ALA A 492 6.14 -10.59 -75.89
CA ALA A 492 6.27 -9.43 -76.77
C ALA A 492 7.08 -9.76 -78.04
N THR A 493 8.14 -10.55 -77.90
CA THR A 493 8.93 -11.05 -79.03
C THR A 493 8.12 -11.99 -79.92
N GLU A 494 7.33 -12.90 -79.33
CA GLU A 494 6.43 -13.78 -80.08
C GLU A 494 5.30 -13.01 -80.79
N TYR A 495 4.77 -11.96 -80.17
CA TYR A 495 3.74 -11.10 -80.77
C TYR A 495 4.30 -10.32 -81.97
N THR A 496 5.50 -9.73 -81.85
CA THR A 496 6.15 -9.04 -82.98
C THR A 496 6.49 -10.00 -84.12
N ALA A 497 6.89 -11.23 -83.83
CA ALA A 497 7.06 -12.28 -84.84
C ALA A 497 5.73 -12.65 -85.53
N ALA A 498 4.63 -12.76 -84.78
CA ALA A 498 3.30 -13.02 -85.36
C ALA A 498 2.81 -11.85 -86.23
N LEU A 499 3.07 -10.60 -85.82
CA LEU A 499 2.73 -9.40 -86.58
C LEU A 499 3.49 -9.33 -87.91
N THR A 500 4.81 -9.59 -87.88
CA THR A 500 5.63 -9.61 -89.10
C THR A 500 5.24 -10.74 -90.05
N GLU A 501 4.88 -11.92 -89.54
CA GLU A 501 4.35 -13.00 -90.37
C GLU A 501 2.99 -12.64 -90.99
N ARG A 502 2.11 -11.97 -90.25
CA ARG A 502 0.84 -11.45 -90.80
C ARG A 502 1.08 -10.45 -91.91
N GLU A 503 2.00 -9.50 -91.72
CA GLU A 503 2.37 -8.52 -92.75
C GLU A 503 2.97 -9.19 -93.99
N ARG A 504 3.80 -10.22 -93.80
CA ARG A 504 4.34 -11.03 -94.89
C ARG A 504 3.25 -11.75 -95.68
N ARG A 505 2.30 -12.40 -94.98
CA ARG A 505 1.16 -13.10 -95.60
C ARG A 505 0.22 -12.12 -96.30
N LYS A 506 0.02 -10.93 -95.73
CA LYS A 506 -0.72 -9.84 -96.37
C LYS A 506 -0.04 -9.38 -97.66
N ALA A 507 1.26 -9.12 -97.63
CA ALA A 507 2.00 -8.70 -98.82
C ALA A 507 2.00 -9.77 -99.92
N LEU A 508 2.06 -11.07 -99.54
CA LEU A 508 1.91 -12.18 -100.47
C LEU A 508 0.50 -12.21 -101.09
N LEU A 509 -0.54 -12.05 -100.26
CA LEU A 509 -1.92 -11.99 -100.71
C LEU A 509 -2.17 -10.77 -101.63
N ASP A 510 -1.68 -9.59 -101.26
CA ASP A 510 -1.76 -8.36 -102.06
C ASP A 510 -1.02 -8.53 -103.40
N SER A 511 0.16 -9.16 -103.41
CA SER A 511 0.91 -9.47 -104.63
C SER A 511 0.20 -10.48 -105.52
N MET A 512 -0.45 -11.50 -104.94
CA MET A 512 -1.29 -12.44 -105.68
C MET A 512 -2.52 -11.73 -106.28
N ILE A 513 -3.19 -10.87 -105.52
CA ILE A 513 -4.32 -10.06 -105.99
C ILE A 513 -3.90 -9.10 -107.12
N GLU A 514 -2.72 -8.48 -107.03
CA GLU A 514 -2.16 -7.63 -108.10
C GLU A 514 -1.85 -8.43 -109.37
N GLN A 515 -1.30 -9.64 -109.26
CA GLN A 515 -1.06 -10.52 -110.41
C GLN A 515 -2.37 -10.88 -111.14
N PHE A 516 -3.47 -11.07 -110.40
CA PHE A 516 -4.79 -11.29 -110.98
C PHE A 516 -5.48 -10.00 -111.49
N SER A 517 -5.15 -8.83 -110.93
CA SER A 517 -5.63 -7.53 -111.44
C SER A 517 -4.95 -7.09 -112.75
N ILE A 518 -3.66 -7.41 -112.93
CA ILE A 518 -2.91 -7.11 -114.16
C ILE A 518 -3.41 -7.96 -115.34
N ALA A 519 -3.93 -9.17 -115.08
CA ALA A 519 -4.57 -9.99 -116.12
C ALA A 519 -5.86 -9.38 -116.68
N ASN A 520 -6.50 -8.44 -115.98
CA ASN A 520 -7.73 -7.78 -116.42
C ASN A 520 -7.51 -6.44 -117.16
N GLN A 521 -6.26 -5.97 -117.30
CA GLN A 521 -5.93 -4.77 -118.10
C GLN A 521 -5.25 -5.08 -119.44
N ALA A 522 -5.10 -6.36 -119.80
CA ALA A 522 -4.57 -6.79 -121.08
C ALA A 522 -5.63 -7.52 -121.91
N ASN A 523 -6.73 -6.84 -122.23
CA ASN A 523 -7.52 -7.15 -123.42
C ASN A 523 -8.24 -5.86 -123.88
N PRO A 524 -7.96 -5.32 -125.08
CA PRO A 524 -8.66 -4.15 -125.63
C PRO A 524 -10.13 -4.43 -125.96
#